data_AF-A0A5C0ZIR0-F1
#
_entry.id   AF-A0A5C0ZIR0-F1
#
_cell.length_a   1.000
_cell.length_b   1.000
_cell.length_c   1.000
_cell.angle_alpha   90.00
_cell.angle_beta   90.00
_cell.angle_gamma   90.00
#
_symmetry.space_group_name_H-M   'P 1'
#
loop_
_entity.id
_entity.type
_entity.pdbx_description
1 polymer ?
#
loop_
_entity_poly.entity_id
_entity_poly.type
_entity_poly.pdbx_seq_one_letter_code
_entity_poly.pdbx_strand_id
1 'polypeptide(L)'
;MRNIFYISYFLLPLLLFSCKKETRIEGAVNQSHKLTIAEARNHIKATLPTNRVALARTSQEKTDSTDLVVNWTAAGQNTSGEYSFVEVPIKTEITNVNLYGAEQYNENENATRVAYSYSTLLIYKDSSNSNASSYIVTYLPSIEYIQNHNRPIGRNRIADLSNEFSGYIEYKDLDGNPKQVFTIEKGNVTSSMILSNTRPIQTKTSSNSKSLAAAAASCQTVCIPIIQTVCVGPGGGQGPRDKDQICTTTQVGNNCNTVCSGGPTGPPPVGGGGGTGGGTGGSNNPDIKNQAQNPCLKATVDQLLNSQNIEGTMAEILNNFLDKNEVNLTIQEGITQGNKVAHLSDNKLTKYMDPNHNITKRVYSATITIDQSLLPTISKEGVATALIHEVLHAYLDYNSISFDQAAAQHNYIAANYIGTMAAFLQNKYGVPANDAVALAWGGLAETTLYKNATSFQMPDNTTVSKEDLAHTYGDYMGGVDKPNKGKPLCN
;
A
#
# COMPACT_ATOMS: atom_id res chain seq x y z
N MET A 1 69.63 30.75 22.40
CA MET A 1 70.42 29.82 23.24
C MET A 1 69.56 29.41 24.43
N ARG A 2 69.34 28.08 24.56
CA ARG A 2 69.16 27.28 25.79
C ARG A 2 68.11 27.71 26.83
N ASN A 3 67.41 26.85 27.56
CA ASN A 3 67.07 25.42 27.60
C ASN A 3 66.08 25.33 28.78
N ILE A 4 64.88 24.75 28.63
CA ILE A 4 64.46 23.38 29.05
C ILE A 4 64.51 23.12 30.58
N PHE A 5 63.42 22.50 31.08
CA PHE A 5 63.24 21.48 32.16
C PHE A 5 62.14 21.86 33.18
N TYR A 6 61.08 21.09 33.52
CA TYR A 6 60.44 19.86 33.00
C TYR A 6 59.24 19.47 33.95
N ILE A 7 58.26 18.68 33.44
CA ILE A 7 57.37 17.66 34.12
C ILE A 7 56.30 18.14 35.13
N SER A 8 54.99 18.11 34.82
CA SER A 8 54.00 17.00 34.67
C SER A 8 53.32 16.57 35.98
N TYR A 9 51.99 16.71 36.05
CA TYR A 9 50.98 15.62 36.11
C TYR A 9 49.58 16.27 36.29
N PHE A 10 48.73 16.27 35.27
CA PHE A 10 47.66 15.29 34.98
C PHE A 10 46.45 15.37 35.93
N LEU A 11 45.35 15.96 35.46
CA LEU A 11 43.99 15.42 35.59
C LEU A 11 43.03 16.14 34.62
N LEU A 12 42.44 15.32 33.75
CA LEU A 12 41.58 15.64 32.59
C LEU A 12 40.18 16.10 33.04
N PRO A 13 39.46 16.94 32.25
CA PRO A 13 38.17 17.49 32.60
C PRO A 13 36.99 16.71 31.99
N LEU A 14 35.91 16.52 32.76
CA LEU A 14 34.58 16.16 32.25
C LEU A 14 33.78 17.45 32.06
N LEU A 15 33.87 18.04 30.86
CA LEU A 15 32.95 19.10 30.43
C LEU A 15 31.70 18.45 29.84
N LEU A 16 30.62 18.49 30.62
CA LEU A 16 29.26 18.25 30.14
C LEU A 16 28.86 19.39 29.20
N PHE A 17 29.08 19.21 27.90
CA PHE A 17 28.39 20.00 26.89
C PHE A 17 26.94 19.54 26.82
N SER A 18 26.06 20.33 27.45
CA SER A 18 24.62 20.29 27.31
C SER A 18 24.24 20.58 25.85
N CYS A 19 23.89 19.56 25.07
CA CYS A 19 23.16 19.72 23.83
C CYS A 19 21.78 20.31 24.15
N LYS A 20 21.60 21.61 23.92
CA LYS A 20 20.27 22.18 23.75
C LYS A 20 19.64 21.53 22.52
N LYS A 21 18.64 20.69 22.77
CA LYS A 21 17.72 20.18 21.77
C LYS A 21 17.03 21.38 21.13
N GLU A 22 17.40 21.71 19.90
CA GLU A 22 16.66 22.63 19.07
C GLU A 22 15.28 21.98 18.85
N THR A 23 14.25 22.59 19.41
CA THR A 23 12.87 22.21 19.16
C THR A 23 12.62 22.31 17.67
N ARG A 24 12.56 21.16 17.00
CA ARG A 24 11.81 21.01 15.76
C ARG A 24 10.44 21.61 16.04
N ILE A 25 10.15 22.74 15.39
CA ILE A 25 8.78 23.16 15.18
C ILE A 25 8.20 22.06 14.31
N GLU A 26 7.54 21.09 14.94
CA GLU A 26 6.48 20.34 14.26
C GLU A 26 5.61 21.41 13.61
N GLY A 27 5.58 21.42 12.28
CA GLY A 27 4.64 22.27 11.56
C GLY A 27 3.29 22.06 12.21
N ALA A 28 2.74 23.12 12.79
CA ALA A 28 1.48 23.06 13.49
C ALA A 28 0.43 22.53 12.52
N VAL A 29 0.13 21.22 12.57
CA VAL A 29 -1.11 20.69 12.03
C VAL A 29 -2.18 21.44 12.80
N ASN A 30 -2.82 22.36 12.10
CA ASN A 30 -3.80 23.29 12.62
C ASN A 30 -4.77 22.50 13.52
N GLN A 31 -4.82 22.81 14.83
CA GLN A 31 -5.60 22.02 15.80
C GLN A 31 -7.09 21.90 15.44
N SER A 32 -7.56 22.78 14.54
CA SER A 32 -8.87 22.79 13.90
C SER A 32 -9.26 21.51 13.13
N HIS A 33 -8.32 20.62 12.78
CA HIS A 33 -8.61 19.43 11.95
C HIS A 33 -8.54 18.08 12.70
N LYS A 34 -8.19 18.07 14.00
CA LYS A 34 -8.16 16.82 14.77
C LYS A 34 -9.59 16.36 15.10
N LEU A 35 -9.94 15.16 14.65
CA LEU A 35 -11.21 14.51 14.97
C LEU A 35 -11.17 13.97 16.40
N THR A 36 -12.05 14.50 17.25
CA THR A 36 -12.23 14.02 18.63
C THR A 36 -13.21 12.84 18.71
N ILE A 37 -13.11 12.05 19.79
CA ILE A 37 -14.07 10.96 20.08
C ILE A 37 -15.50 11.49 20.19
N ALA A 38 -15.70 12.69 20.75
CA ALA A 38 -17.01 13.32 20.89
C ALA A 38 -17.62 13.68 19.53
N GLU A 39 -16.83 14.27 18.63
CA GLU A 39 -17.26 14.55 17.26
C GLU A 39 -17.57 13.27 16.48
N ALA A 40 -16.71 12.26 16.58
CA ALA A 40 -16.93 10.96 15.95
C ALA A 40 -18.23 10.31 16.43
N ARG A 41 -18.52 10.38 17.74
CA ARG A 41 -19.79 9.91 18.30
C ARG A 41 -20.99 10.65 17.76
N ASN A 42 -20.91 11.97 17.63
CA ASN A 42 -22.01 12.78 17.09
C ASN A 42 -22.23 12.50 15.60
N HIS A 43 -21.16 12.33 14.82
CA HIS A 43 -21.23 11.92 13.43
C HIS A 43 -21.98 10.58 13.28
N ILE A 44 -21.59 9.55 14.04
CA ILE A 44 -22.25 8.24 13.98
C ILE A 44 -23.71 8.29 14.43
N LYS A 45 -24.06 9.08 15.45
CA LYS A 45 -25.47 9.28 15.84
C LYS A 45 -26.30 9.93 14.74
N ALA A 46 -25.71 10.83 13.96
CA ALA A 46 -26.38 11.48 12.84
C ALA A 46 -26.52 10.54 11.63
N THR A 47 -25.49 9.74 11.36
CA THR A 47 -25.46 8.82 10.20
C THR A 47 -26.24 7.52 10.46
N LEU A 48 -26.28 7.03 11.71
CA LEU A 48 -26.97 5.80 12.13
C LEU A 48 -27.91 6.08 13.32
N PRO A 49 -29.06 6.74 13.09
CA PRO A 49 -29.97 7.14 14.17
C PRO A 49 -30.54 5.95 14.96
N THR A 50 -30.56 4.74 14.38
CA THR A 50 -31.04 3.51 15.02
C THR A 50 -29.92 2.56 15.47
N ASN A 51 -28.63 2.94 15.37
CA ASN A 51 -27.47 2.05 15.57
C ASN A 51 -27.57 0.71 14.82
N ARG A 52 -28.21 0.71 13.64
CA ARG A 52 -28.41 -0.50 12.85
C ARG A 52 -27.52 -0.47 11.62
N VAL A 53 -26.85 -1.57 11.36
CA VAL A 53 -26.01 -1.76 10.17
C VAL A 53 -26.64 -2.85 9.32
N ALA A 54 -26.68 -2.65 8.01
CA ALA A 54 -27.02 -3.71 7.08
C ALA A 54 -25.80 -4.62 6.88
N LEU A 55 -26.02 -5.93 6.84
CA LEU A 55 -24.96 -6.89 6.54
C LEU A 55 -24.91 -7.18 5.04
N ALA A 56 -23.71 -7.55 4.55
CA ALA A 56 -23.43 -7.78 3.14
C ALA A 56 -24.49 -8.66 2.44
N ARG A 57 -24.91 -8.26 1.24
CA ARG A 57 -26.00 -8.88 0.46
C ARG A 57 -25.64 -10.28 -0.02
N THR A 58 -26.44 -11.28 0.34
CA THR A 58 -26.53 -12.54 -0.40
C THR A 58 -27.45 -12.36 -1.63
N SER A 59 -27.24 -13.16 -2.68
CA SER A 59 -28.01 -13.06 -3.94
C SER A 59 -29.48 -13.52 -3.83
N GLN A 60 -29.92 -13.97 -2.65
CA GLN A 60 -31.30 -14.31 -2.35
C GLN A 60 -31.69 -13.83 -0.93
N GLU A 61 -32.67 -12.92 -0.88
CA GLU A 61 -33.53 -12.47 0.23
C GLU A 61 -32.96 -11.91 1.55
N LYS A 62 -33.64 -10.82 1.99
CA LYS A 62 -33.64 -10.05 3.25
C LYS A 62 -32.32 -9.55 3.84
N THR A 63 -32.25 -8.22 3.98
CA THR A 63 -31.34 -7.52 4.90
C THR A 63 -31.62 -7.94 6.34
N ASP A 64 -30.80 -8.81 6.91
CA ASP A 64 -30.74 -8.96 8.37
C ASP A 64 -30.00 -7.76 8.94
N SER A 65 -30.78 -6.80 9.44
CA SER A 65 -30.28 -5.66 10.19
C SER A 65 -29.91 -6.12 11.59
N THR A 66 -28.68 -5.86 12.01
CA THR A 66 -28.23 -6.16 13.38
C THR A 66 -28.08 -4.89 14.19
N ASP A 67 -28.36 -4.99 15.49
CA ASP A 67 -28.07 -3.92 16.43
C ASP A 67 -26.54 -3.86 16.64
N LEU A 68 -25.96 -2.71 16.30
CA LEU A 68 -24.54 -2.43 16.42
C LEU A 68 -24.25 -1.96 17.85
N VAL A 69 -23.49 -2.74 18.61
CA VAL A 69 -23.00 -2.32 19.92
C VAL A 69 -21.63 -1.67 19.77
N VAL A 70 -21.59 -0.34 19.88
CA VAL A 70 -20.36 0.47 19.74
C VAL A 70 -19.71 0.70 21.10
N ASN A 71 -18.49 0.19 21.30
CA ASN A 71 -17.75 0.33 22.55
C ASN A 71 -16.88 1.61 22.57
N TRP A 72 -17.52 2.75 22.79
CA TRP A 72 -16.84 4.04 22.86
C TRP A 72 -15.80 4.17 23.98
N THR A 73 -15.88 3.34 25.03
CA THR A 73 -14.88 3.38 26.12
C THR A 73 -13.52 2.80 25.69
N ALA A 74 -13.52 1.98 24.65
CA ALA A 74 -12.31 1.42 24.03
C ALA A 74 -11.91 2.12 22.73
N ALA A 75 -12.47 3.31 22.46
CA ALA A 75 -12.16 4.10 21.28
C ALA A 75 -10.70 4.59 21.32
N GLY A 76 -9.99 4.40 20.22
CA GLY A 76 -8.68 4.99 19.98
C GLY A 76 -8.81 6.21 19.07
N GLN A 77 -8.04 7.26 19.35
CA GLN A 77 -7.94 8.44 18.49
C GLN A 77 -6.49 8.53 17.98
N ASN A 78 -6.32 8.71 16.67
CA ASN A 78 -5.01 8.81 16.06
C ASN A 78 -4.97 9.78 14.87
N THR A 79 -3.77 10.04 14.37
CA THR A 79 -3.49 10.85 13.18
C THR A 79 -2.42 10.16 12.36
N SER A 80 -2.59 10.10 11.04
CA SER A 80 -1.58 9.57 10.12
C SER A 80 -1.60 10.37 8.83
N GLY A 81 -0.48 10.99 8.48
CA GLY A 81 -0.38 11.90 7.34
C GLY A 81 -1.44 13.01 7.42
N GLU A 82 -2.28 13.09 6.40
CA GLU A 82 -3.38 14.06 6.27
C GLU A 82 -4.66 13.65 7.01
N TYR A 83 -4.71 12.46 7.60
CA TYR A 83 -5.91 11.92 8.21
C TYR A 83 -5.90 12.08 9.73
N SER A 84 -7.05 12.47 10.28
CA SER A 84 -7.36 12.32 11.70
C SER A 84 -8.52 11.36 11.87
N PHE A 85 -8.37 10.34 12.70
CA PHE A 85 -9.36 9.28 12.79
C PHE A 85 -9.57 8.74 14.21
N VAL A 86 -10.76 8.20 14.41
CA VAL A 86 -11.21 7.54 15.63
C VAL A 86 -11.64 6.12 15.24
N GLU A 87 -11.03 5.12 15.88
CA GLU A 87 -11.38 3.72 15.73
C GLU A 87 -12.08 3.22 16.99
N VAL A 88 -13.27 2.63 16.82
CA VAL A 88 -14.09 2.18 17.94
C VAL A 88 -14.44 0.71 17.76
N PRO A 89 -14.09 -0.18 18.71
CA PRO A 89 -14.51 -1.57 18.62
C PRO A 89 -16.03 -1.69 18.56
N ILE A 90 -16.51 -2.57 17.69
CA ILE A 90 -17.94 -2.88 17.55
C ILE A 90 -18.20 -4.35 17.82
N LYS A 91 -19.42 -4.64 18.26
CA LYS A 91 -19.95 -5.99 18.35
C LYS A 91 -21.30 -6.05 17.64
N THR A 92 -21.55 -7.16 16.98
CA THR A 92 -22.81 -7.47 16.31
C THR A 92 -23.24 -8.88 16.72
N GLU A 93 -24.54 -9.15 16.69
CA GLU A 93 -25.09 -10.48 16.97
C GLU A 93 -24.80 -11.48 15.85
N ILE A 94 -24.65 -10.97 14.63
CA ILE A 94 -24.29 -11.73 13.43
C ILE A 94 -23.01 -11.12 12.86
N THR A 95 -22.00 -11.97 12.64
CA THR A 95 -20.73 -11.55 12.02
C THR A 95 -20.64 -12.15 10.62
N ASN A 96 -20.55 -11.29 9.61
CA ASN A 96 -20.30 -11.68 8.22
C ASN A 96 -18.89 -11.26 7.81
N VAL A 97 -18.09 -12.22 7.35
CA VAL A 97 -16.76 -11.98 6.81
C VAL A 97 -16.62 -12.55 5.39
N ASN A 98 -15.98 -11.77 4.53
CA ASN A 98 -15.55 -12.24 3.21
C ASN A 98 -14.21 -12.96 3.37
N LEU A 99 -14.11 -14.22 2.93
CA LEU A 99 -12.87 -14.99 3.03
C LEU A 99 -11.98 -14.80 1.81
N TYR A 100 -11.12 -13.79 1.88
CA TYR A 100 -10.09 -13.55 0.88
C TYR A 100 -9.02 -14.65 0.90
N GLY A 101 -8.54 -15.02 -0.29
CA GLY A 101 -7.48 -16.02 -0.51
C GLY A 101 -7.86 -17.48 -0.20
N ALA A 102 -9.14 -17.77 0.06
CA ALA A 102 -9.60 -19.15 0.25
C ALA A 102 -9.81 -19.81 -1.12
N GLU A 103 -8.80 -20.52 -1.63
CA GLU A 103 -8.89 -21.25 -2.90
C GLU A 103 -9.80 -22.49 -2.78
N GLN A 104 -9.98 -23.03 -1.57
CA GLN A 104 -10.87 -24.14 -1.26
C GLN A 104 -11.58 -23.92 0.08
N TYR A 105 -12.85 -24.34 0.17
CA TYR A 105 -13.61 -24.26 1.42
C TYR A 105 -13.12 -25.32 2.41
N ASN A 106 -12.38 -24.91 3.44
CA ASN A 106 -12.06 -25.72 4.60
C ASN A 106 -12.88 -25.21 5.79
N GLU A 107 -13.93 -25.93 6.17
CA GLU A 107 -14.88 -25.53 7.22
C GLU A 107 -14.19 -25.18 8.55
N ASN A 108 -13.21 -25.99 8.97
CA ASN A 108 -12.53 -25.82 10.25
C ASN A 108 -11.61 -24.59 10.26
N GLU A 109 -10.82 -24.39 9.20
CA GLU A 109 -9.95 -23.22 9.07
C GLU A 109 -10.79 -21.95 8.92
N ASN A 110 -11.82 -21.99 8.09
CA ASN A 110 -12.71 -20.86 7.85
C ASN A 110 -13.44 -20.45 9.13
N ALA A 111 -13.99 -21.42 9.88
CA ALA A 111 -14.60 -21.16 11.18
C ALA A 111 -13.60 -20.53 12.17
N THR A 112 -12.35 -21.01 12.16
CA THR A 112 -11.28 -20.45 12.99
C THR A 112 -10.97 -18.99 12.60
N ARG A 113 -10.84 -18.67 11.31
CA ARG A 113 -10.60 -17.29 10.84
C ARG A 113 -11.74 -16.35 11.24
N VAL A 114 -12.99 -16.80 11.13
CA VAL A 114 -14.15 -15.98 11.53
C VAL A 114 -14.16 -15.75 13.03
N ALA A 115 -13.93 -16.79 13.83
CA ALA A 115 -13.90 -16.70 15.29
C ALA A 115 -12.81 -15.74 15.81
N TYR A 116 -11.68 -15.64 15.10
CA TYR A 116 -10.62 -14.72 15.44
C TYR A 116 -10.77 -13.35 14.77
N SER A 117 -11.69 -13.16 13.82
CA SER A 117 -11.92 -11.86 13.20
C SER A 117 -12.51 -10.85 14.19
N TYR A 118 -12.24 -9.56 13.99
CA TYR A 118 -12.92 -8.51 14.72
C TYR A 118 -13.12 -7.28 13.84
N SER A 119 -14.14 -6.50 14.17
CA SER A 119 -14.46 -5.28 13.44
C SER A 119 -14.40 -4.05 14.33
N THR A 120 -14.03 -2.93 13.73
CA THR A 120 -14.07 -1.59 14.32
C THR A 120 -14.89 -0.67 13.43
N LEU A 121 -15.42 0.38 14.04
CA LEU A 121 -15.96 1.53 13.34
C LEU A 121 -14.84 2.54 13.21
N LEU A 122 -14.46 2.83 11.97
CA LEU A 122 -13.52 3.88 11.62
C LEU A 122 -14.30 5.14 11.28
N ILE A 123 -13.99 6.24 11.95
CA ILE A 123 -14.45 7.58 11.58
C ILE A 123 -13.20 8.40 11.29
N TYR A 124 -13.13 9.07 10.15
CA TYR A 124 -11.97 9.88 9.82
C TYR A 124 -12.35 11.20 9.15
N LYS A 125 -11.49 12.20 9.32
CA LYS A 125 -11.46 13.45 8.57
C LYS A 125 -10.15 13.49 7.78
N ASP A 126 -10.26 13.92 6.53
CA ASP A 126 -9.12 14.31 5.73
C ASP A 126 -8.83 15.79 6.00
N SER A 127 -7.56 16.19 6.07
CA SER A 127 -7.13 17.59 6.13
C SER A 127 -7.78 18.46 5.04
N SER A 128 -8.11 17.88 3.88
CA SER A 128 -8.78 18.52 2.75
C SER A 128 -10.31 18.63 2.91
N ASN A 129 -10.93 17.80 3.77
CA ASN A 129 -12.38 17.69 3.90
C ASN A 129 -12.84 17.87 5.35
N SER A 130 -13.61 18.94 5.59
CA SER A 130 -14.19 19.21 6.92
C SER A 130 -15.19 18.16 7.41
N ASN A 131 -15.79 17.39 6.50
CA ASN A 131 -16.79 16.37 6.83
C ASN A 131 -16.12 15.04 7.19
N ALA A 132 -16.61 14.42 8.26
CA ALA A 132 -16.17 13.09 8.64
C ALA A 132 -16.80 12.03 7.73
N SER A 133 -16.01 11.02 7.39
CA SER A 133 -16.43 9.80 6.70
C SER A 133 -16.33 8.60 7.65
N SER A 134 -17.09 7.54 7.37
CA SER A 134 -17.15 6.37 8.25
C SER A 134 -17.18 5.04 7.50
N TYR A 135 -16.41 4.08 8.02
CA TYR A 135 -16.35 2.71 7.52
C TYR A 135 -16.41 1.70 8.67
N ILE A 136 -16.86 0.48 8.35
CA ILE A 136 -16.63 -0.70 9.17
C ILE A 136 -15.34 -1.36 8.69
N VAL A 137 -14.36 -1.47 9.57
CA VAL A 137 -13.06 -2.06 9.27
C VAL A 137 -12.97 -3.42 9.94
N THR A 138 -12.79 -4.48 9.16
CA THR A 138 -12.76 -5.86 9.63
C THR A 138 -11.37 -6.43 9.44
N TYR A 139 -10.77 -6.90 10.53
CA TYR A 139 -9.47 -7.55 10.54
C TYR A 139 -9.67 -9.05 10.48
N LEU A 140 -9.13 -9.66 9.43
CA LEU A 140 -9.26 -11.07 9.15
C LEU A 140 -7.86 -11.71 9.14
N PRO A 141 -7.39 -12.28 10.26
CA PRO A 141 -6.06 -12.87 10.33
C PRO A 141 -5.91 -14.09 9.40
N SER A 142 -4.68 -14.37 8.99
CA SER A 142 -4.33 -15.63 8.33
C SER A 142 -4.34 -16.79 9.34
N ILE A 143 -4.52 -18.02 8.86
CA ILE A 143 -4.44 -19.22 9.71
C ILE A 143 -3.08 -19.34 10.37
N GLU A 144 -2.01 -19.08 9.62
CA GLU A 144 -0.64 -19.09 10.12
C GLU A 144 -0.46 -18.08 11.27
N TYR A 145 -1.03 -16.87 11.14
CA TYR A 145 -0.99 -15.89 12.21
C TYR A 145 -1.70 -16.38 13.47
N ILE A 146 -2.90 -16.95 13.33
CA ILE A 146 -3.68 -17.49 14.46
C ILE A 146 -2.92 -18.62 15.16
N GLN A 147 -2.37 -19.57 14.40
CA GLN A 147 -1.64 -20.72 14.93
C GLN A 147 -0.39 -20.29 15.72
N ASN A 148 0.26 -19.22 15.28
CA ASN A 148 1.46 -18.68 15.93
C ASN A 148 1.14 -17.73 17.09
N HIS A 149 -0.13 -17.30 17.26
CA HIS A 149 -0.52 -16.30 18.25
C HIS A 149 -1.76 -16.70 19.05
N ASN A 150 -1.55 -17.14 20.30
CA ASN A 150 -2.62 -17.41 21.27
C ASN A 150 -3.22 -16.14 21.91
N ARG A 151 -3.16 -14.97 21.25
CA ARG A 151 -3.58 -13.69 21.84
C ARG A 151 -4.79 -13.08 21.12
N PRO A 152 -5.67 -12.34 21.84
CA PRO A 152 -6.75 -11.61 21.22
C PRO A 152 -6.22 -10.58 20.22
N ILE A 153 -6.66 -10.66 18.98
CA ILE A 153 -6.17 -9.78 17.89
C ILE A 153 -6.78 -8.38 17.93
N GLY A 154 -7.77 -8.15 18.80
CA GLY A 154 -8.50 -6.88 18.95
C GLY A 154 -7.68 -5.70 19.48
N ARG A 155 -6.37 -5.89 19.69
CA ARG A 155 -5.40 -4.80 19.95
C ARG A 155 -4.89 -4.13 18.68
N ASN A 156 -4.98 -4.81 17.54
CA ASN A 156 -4.61 -4.19 16.28
C ASN A 156 -5.51 -2.97 16.01
N ARG A 157 -4.94 -1.95 15.38
CA ARG A 157 -5.61 -0.74 14.91
C ARG A 157 -4.98 -0.34 13.59
N ILE A 158 -5.64 0.51 12.81
CA ILE A 158 -5.09 1.00 11.53
C ILE A 158 -3.78 1.75 11.79
N ALA A 159 -3.73 2.54 12.87
CA ALA A 159 -2.54 3.30 13.27
C ALA A 159 -1.51 2.54 14.11
N ASP A 160 -1.86 1.34 14.58
CA ASP A 160 -1.04 0.55 15.49
C ASP A 160 -1.24 -0.92 15.14
N LEU A 161 -0.87 -1.25 13.91
CA LEU A 161 -0.95 -2.61 13.40
C LEU A 161 0.30 -3.37 13.87
N SER A 162 0.09 -4.54 14.49
CA SER A 162 1.21 -5.38 14.92
C SER A 162 2.10 -5.74 13.73
N ASN A 163 3.41 -5.64 13.93
CA ASN A 163 4.44 -6.11 12.98
C ASN A 163 4.42 -7.65 12.78
N GLU A 164 3.63 -8.38 13.56
CA GLU A 164 3.41 -9.81 13.38
C GLU A 164 2.12 -10.10 12.62
N PHE A 165 1.21 -9.13 12.47
CA PHE A 165 -0.10 -9.37 11.87
C PHE A 165 0.03 -9.72 10.38
N SER A 166 -0.47 -10.90 10.01
CA SER A 166 -0.66 -11.30 8.62
C SER A 166 -2.12 -11.67 8.39
N GLY A 167 -2.68 -11.28 7.25
CA GLY A 167 -4.09 -11.48 6.95
C GLY A 167 -4.64 -10.40 6.03
N TYR A 168 -5.91 -10.04 6.24
CA TYR A 168 -6.61 -9.04 5.45
C TYR A 168 -7.26 -7.99 6.33
N ILE A 169 -7.34 -6.75 5.84
CA ILE A 169 -8.11 -5.68 6.46
C ILE A 169 -9.14 -5.20 5.44
N GLU A 170 -10.41 -5.46 5.70
CA GLU A 170 -11.55 -5.11 4.84
C GLU A 170 -12.24 -3.84 5.33
N TYR A 171 -12.49 -2.90 4.42
CA TYR A 171 -13.28 -1.70 4.62
C TYR A 171 -14.65 -1.89 3.98
N LYS A 172 -15.70 -1.75 4.78
CA LYS A 172 -17.11 -1.78 4.36
C LYS A 172 -17.76 -0.43 4.64
N ASP A 173 -18.69 0.00 3.80
CA ASP A 173 -19.59 1.09 4.19
C ASP A 173 -20.50 0.67 5.35
N LEU A 174 -21.26 1.63 5.90
CA LEU A 174 -22.18 1.36 7.00
C LEU A 174 -23.40 0.51 6.60
N ASP A 175 -23.58 0.25 5.30
CA ASP A 175 -24.56 -0.70 4.77
C ASP A 175 -23.94 -2.10 4.59
N GLY A 176 -22.70 -2.31 5.04
CA GLY A 176 -22.00 -3.59 4.99
C GLY A 176 -21.46 -3.96 3.61
N ASN A 177 -21.49 -3.04 2.64
CA ASN A 177 -20.93 -3.29 1.32
C ASN A 177 -19.42 -3.10 1.34
N PRO A 178 -18.63 -4.09 0.90
CA PRO A 178 -17.19 -3.93 0.80
C PRO A 178 -16.81 -2.83 -0.18
N LYS A 179 -15.83 -2.02 0.21
CA LYS A 179 -15.26 -0.93 -0.60
C LYS A 179 -13.81 -1.18 -0.93
N GLN A 180 -13.06 -1.70 0.04
CA GLN A 180 -11.63 -1.90 -0.12
C GLN A 180 -11.12 -3.03 0.78
N VAL A 181 -10.07 -3.70 0.34
CA VAL A 181 -9.39 -4.74 1.11
C VAL A 181 -7.90 -4.53 0.99
N PHE A 182 -7.19 -4.69 2.09
CA PHE A 182 -5.73 -4.70 2.14
C PHE A 182 -5.26 -6.10 2.50
N THR A 183 -4.27 -6.62 1.77
CA THR A 183 -3.51 -7.80 2.18
C THR A 183 -2.36 -7.31 3.05
N ILE A 184 -2.20 -7.91 4.22
CA ILE A 184 -1.16 -7.58 5.19
C ILE A 184 -0.25 -8.78 5.39
N GLU A 185 1.06 -8.55 5.35
CA GLU A 185 2.07 -9.51 5.78
C GLU A 185 3.01 -8.86 6.79
N LYS A 186 3.09 -9.44 7.99
CA LYS A 186 3.98 -8.97 9.07
C LYS A 186 3.81 -7.46 9.35
N GLY A 187 2.56 -7.02 9.47
CA GLY A 187 2.17 -5.64 9.73
C GLY A 187 2.26 -4.68 8.54
N ASN A 188 2.71 -5.15 7.37
CA ASN A 188 2.88 -4.30 6.19
C ASN A 188 1.81 -4.60 5.14
N VAL A 189 1.28 -3.55 4.52
CA VAL A 189 0.36 -3.68 3.39
C VAL A 189 1.14 -4.19 2.17
N THR A 190 0.80 -5.38 1.66
CA THR A 190 1.44 -5.98 0.48
C THR A 190 0.59 -5.83 -0.79
N SER A 191 -0.72 -5.65 -0.65
CA SER A 191 -1.63 -5.40 -1.77
C SER A 191 -2.90 -4.70 -1.30
N SER A 192 -3.62 -4.05 -2.23
CA SER A 192 -4.95 -3.51 -1.98
C SER A 192 -5.89 -3.75 -3.15
N MET A 193 -7.18 -3.91 -2.88
CA MET A 193 -8.23 -4.18 -3.87
C MET A 193 -9.44 -3.31 -3.60
N ILE A 194 -9.96 -2.60 -4.61
CA ILE A 194 -11.22 -1.87 -4.52
C ILE A 194 -12.36 -2.74 -5.02
N LEU A 195 -13.44 -2.74 -4.24
CA LEU A 195 -14.63 -3.54 -4.47
C LEU A 195 -15.79 -2.60 -4.84
N SER A 196 -16.38 -2.80 -6.02
CA SER A 196 -17.60 -2.12 -6.43
C SER A 196 -18.75 -3.13 -6.60
N ASN A 197 -19.92 -2.77 -6.06
CA ASN A 197 -21.17 -3.51 -6.19
C ASN A 197 -21.89 -3.28 -7.53
N THR A 198 -21.31 -2.54 -8.46
CA THR A 198 -21.88 -2.35 -9.80
C THR A 198 -21.85 -3.66 -10.56
N ARG A 199 -22.98 -4.38 -10.60
CA ARG A 199 -23.18 -5.49 -11.54
C ARG A 199 -22.81 -4.99 -12.95
N PRO A 200 -21.97 -5.70 -13.72
CA PRO A 200 -21.79 -5.36 -15.13
C PRO A 200 -23.17 -5.41 -15.79
N ILE A 201 -23.55 -4.32 -16.47
CA ILE A 201 -24.73 -4.29 -17.32
C ILE A 201 -24.51 -5.43 -18.33
N GLN A 202 -25.23 -6.54 -18.17
CA GLN A 202 -25.30 -7.56 -19.20
C GLN A 202 -26.05 -6.93 -20.37
N THR A 203 -25.31 -6.31 -21.30
CA THR A 203 -25.84 -6.03 -22.63
C THR A 203 -26.08 -7.39 -23.26
N LYS A 204 -27.31 -7.88 -23.17
CA LYS A 204 -27.81 -8.95 -24.03
C LYS A 204 -27.49 -8.51 -25.46
N THR A 205 -26.60 -9.25 -26.09
CA THR A 205 -26.30 -9.15 -27.51
C THR A 205 -27.55 -9.53 -28.31
N SER A 206 -28.41 -8.56 -28.58
CA SER A 206 -29.27 -8.62 -29.75
C SER A 206 -28.47 -8.11 -30.94
N SER A 207 -28.27 -8.99 -31.90
CA SER A 207 -27.64 -8.78 -33.18
C SER A 207 -28.18 -7.54 -33.91
N ASN A 208 -27.27 -6.87 -34.63
CA ASN A 208 -27.48 -5.86 -35.67
C ASN A 208 -27.74 -4.42 -35.23
N SER A 209 -26.66 -3.73 -34.82
CA SER A 209 -26.42 -2.35 -35.24
C SER A 209 -24.97 -1.96 -34.98
N LYS A 210 -24.26 -1.50 -36.02
CA LYS A 210 -22.96 -0.83 -35.91
C LYS A 210 -23.16 0.50 -35.17
N SER A 211 -22.87 0.53 -33.87
CA SER A 211 -22.63 1.77 -33.13
C SER A 211 -21.44 1.59 -32.21
N LEU A 212 -20.52 2.56 -32.22
CA LEU A 212 -19.39 2.64 -31.31
C LEU A 212 -19.87 2.50 -29.85
N ALA A 213 -19.58 1.36 -29.23
CA ALA A 213 -19.79 1.16 -27.80
C ALA A 213 -18.51 1.57 -27.06
N ALA A 214 -18.65 2.52 -26.14
CA ALA A 214 -17.61 2.96 -25.24
C ALA A 214 -16.98 1.76 -24.51
N ALA A 215 -15.65 1.67 -24.55
CA ALA A 215 -14.89 0.64 -23.85
C ALA A 215 -15.04 0.83 -22.34
N ALA A 216 -15.91 0.02 -21.73
CA ALA A 216 -16.06 -0.05 -20.28
C ALA A 216 -14.74 -0.50 -19.64
N ALA A 217 -14.38 0.13 -18.51
CA ALA A 217 -13.22 -0.25 -17.69
C ALA A 217 -13.18 -1.77 -17.49
N SER A 218 -12.02 -2.40 -17.67
CA SER A 218 -11.85 -3.85 -17.55
C SER A 218 -11.89 -4.27 -16.07
N CYS A 219 -13.08 -4.24 -15.49
CA CYS A 219 -13.31 -4.74 -14.15
C CYS A 219 -13.59 -6.25 -14.19
N GLN A 220 -12.96 -7.01 -13.31
CA GLN A 220 -13.19 -8.45 -13.20
C GLN A 220 -14.24 -8.71 -12.12
N THR A 221 -15.20 -9.60 -12.40
CA THR A 221 -16.09 -10.07 -11.34
C THR A 221 -15.37 -11.15 -10.53
N VAL A 222 -15.14 -10.88 -9.24
CA VAL A 222 -14.55 -11.82 -8.29
C VAL A 222 -15.61 -12.19 -7.26
N CYS A 223 -15.91 -13.48 -7.16
CA CYS A 223 -16.84 -14.03 -6.19
C CYS A 223 -16.09 -14.52 -4.95
N ILE A 224 -16.40 -13.94 -3.80
CA ILE A 224 -15.70 -14.18 -2.53
C ILE A 224 -16.69 -14.84 -1.58
N PRO A 225 -16.39 -16.00 -0.99
CA PRO A 225 -17.33 -16.68 -0.11
C PRO A 225 -17.62 -15.82 1.14
N ILE A 226 -18.91 -15.72 1.47
CA ILE A 226 -19.40 -15.07 2.69
C ILE A 226 -19.63 -16.15 3.74
N ILE A 227 -18.92 -16.02 4.84
CA ILE A 227 -19.14 -16.85 6.02
C ILE A 227 -19.87 -16.03 7.07
N GLN A 228 -20.94 -16.61 7.59
CA GLN A 228 -21.73 -16.05 8.66
C GLN A 228 -21.50 -16.88 9.93
N THR A 229 -21.27 -16.18 11.04
CA THR A 229 -21.33 -16.78 12.37
C THR A 229 -22.51 -16.18 13.13
N VAL A 230 -23.41 -17.04 13.59
CA VAL A 230 -24.54 -16.69 14.46
C VAL A 230 -24.26 -17.30 15.83
N CYS A 231 -24.31 -16.47 16.87
CA CYS A 231 -24.05 -16.91 18.22
C CYS A 231 -25.30 -16.75 19.09
N VAL A 232 -25.77 -17.85 19.67
CA VAL A 232 -26.96 -17.90 20.55
C VAL A 232 -26.55 -18.29 21.97
N GLY A 233 -26.92 -17.47 22.94
CA GLY A 233 -26.68 -17.72 24.36
C GLY A 233 -26.78 -16.44 25.20
N PRO A 234 -26.84 -16.54 26.53
CA PRO A 234 -27.04 -15.39 27.43
C PRO A 234 -25.81 -14.43 27.53
N GLY A 235 -24.75 -14.68 26.77
CA GLY A 235 -23.45 -13.99 26.85
C GLY A 235 -23.39 -12.69 26.05
N GLY A 236 -24.01 -11.63 26.56
CA GLY A 236 -24.00 -10.29 25.98
C GLY A 236 -22.87 -9.36 26.49
N GLY A 237 -21.88 -9.85 27.25
CA GLY A 237 -20.79 -8.96 27.68
C GLY A 237 -19.89 -9.48 28.79
N GLN A 238 -18.60 -9.66 28.47
CA GLN A 238 -17.41 -9.71 29.35
C GLN A 238 -17.66 -10.30 30.75
N GLY A 239 -18.46 -11.34 30.82
CA GLY A 239 -18.86 -11.99 32.05
C GLY A 239 -18.46 -13.47 32.00
N PRO A 240 -18.36 -14.15 33.16
CA PRO A 240 -18.05 -15.57 33.21
C PRO A 240 -19.06 -16.48 32.46
N ARG A 241 -20.20 -15.92 32.02
CA ARG A 241 -21.26 -16.59 31.24
C ARG A 241 -21.11 -16.44 29.71
N ASP A 242 -20.07 -15.75 29.22
CA ASP A 242 -19.76 -15.73 27.77
C ASP A 242 -19.36 -17.12 27.23
N LYS A 243 -19.07 -18.07 28.13
CA LYS A 243 -18.79 -19.48 27.81
C LYS A 243 -20.03 -20.30 27.46
N ASP A 244 -21.23 -19.77 27.72
CA ASP A 244 -22.51 -20.43 27.45
C ASP A 244 -23.07 -20.07 26.05
N GLN A 245 -22.29 -19.33 25.24
CA GLN A 245 -22.66 -18.93 23.89
C GLN A 245 -22.32 -20.05 22.90
N ILE A 246 -23.33 -20.54 22.19
CA ILE A 246 -23.17 -21.50 21.10
C ILE A 246 -23.11 -20.72 19.79
N CYS A 247 -21.96 -20.75 19.12
CA CYS A 247 -21.79 -20.15 17.80
C CYS A 247 -21.88 -21.22 16.71
N THR A 248 -22.68 -20.95 15.68
CA THR A 248 -22.74 -21.75 14.45
C THR A 248 -22.19 -20.92 13.30
N THR A 249 -21.27 -21.51 12.53
CA THR A 249 -20.62 -20.85 11.40
C THR A 249 -20.98 -21.58 10.11
N THR A 250 -21.51 -20.87 9.12
CA THR A 250 -21.94 -21.45 7.84
C THR A 250 -21.57 -20.54 6.67
N GLN A 251 -21.31 -21.13 5.50
CA GLN A 251 -21.23 -20.37 4.25
C GLN A 251 -22.66 -20.03 3.80
N VAL A 252 -22.97 -18.73 3.76
CA VAL A 252 -24.31 -18.23 3.41
C VAL A 252 -24.41 -17.73 1.97
N GLY A 253 -23.29 -17.69 1.25
CA GLY A 253 -23.27 -17.36 -0.17
C GLY A 253 -21.90 -16.91 -0.65
N ASN A 254 -21.90 -16.22 -1.79
CA ASN A 254 -20.72 -15.57 -2.36
C ASN A 254 -21.03 -14.09 -2.63
N ASN A 255 -20.12 -13.21 -2.25
CA ASN A 255 -20.13 -11.81 -2.63
C ASN A 255 -19.37 -11.63 -3.95
N CYS A 256 -20.09 -11.47 -5.05
CA CYS A 256 -19.52 -11.26 -6.37
C CYS A 256 -19.37 -9.76 -6.63
N ASN A 257 -18.16 -9.26 -6.40
CA ASN A 257 -17.82 -7.86 -6.58
C ASN A 257 -17.16 -7.65 -7.93
N THR A 258 -17.46 -6.52 -8.55
CA THR A 258 -16.70 -6.04 -9.70
C THR A 258 -15.48 -5.31 -9.17
N VAL A 259 -14.32 -5.95 -9.35
CA VAL A 259 -13.02 -5.43 -8.96
C VAL A 259 -12.55 -4.51 -10.07
N CYS A 260 -12.45 -3.22 -9.76
CA CYS A 260 -11.99 -2.18 -10.67
C CYS A 260 -10.69 -1.56 -10.13
N SER A 261 -9.82 -1.10 -11.02
CA SER A 261 -8.61 -0.35 -10.67
C SER A 261 -8.98 1.01 -10.07
N GLY A 262 -8.52 1.32 -8.86
CA GLY A 262 -8.60 2.66 -8.26
C GLY A 262 -7.72 2.78 -7.01
N GLY A 263 -7.46 4.02 -6.56
CA GLY A 263 -6.67 4.31 -5.36
C GLY A 263 -7.48 4.29 -4.06
N PRO A 264 -6.82 4.18 -2.88
CA PRO A 264 -7.49 3.96 -1.60
C PRO A 264 -8.58 4.99 -1.30
N THR A 265 -9.72 4.53 -0.80
CA THR A 265 -10.88 5.38 -0.47
C THR A 265 -10.87 5.88 0.98
N GLY A 266 -9.80 5.60 1.73
CA GLY A 266 -9.61 5.99 3.13
C GLY A 266 -8.15 5.83 3.58
N PRO A 267 -7.84 6.10 4.87
CA PRO A 267 -6.47 6.01 5.37
C PRO A 267 -5.93 4.57 5.24
N PRO A 268 -4.74 4.37 4.67
CA PRO A 268 -4.13 3.04 4.64
C PRO A 268 -3.69 2.61 6.05
N PRO A 269 -3.68 1.30 6.35
CA PRO A 269 -3.03 0.78 7.56
C PRO A 269 -1.57 1.23 7.62
N VAL A 270 -1.14 1.75 8.77
CA VAL A 270 0.22 2.23 9.03
C VAL A 270 0.91 1.28 10.01
N GLY A 271 2.04 0.71 9.59
CA GLY A 271 2.87 -0.14 10.44
C GLY A 271 3.55 0.66 11.55
N GLY A 272 3.56 0.12 12.77
CA GLY A 272 4.24 0.73 13.92
C GLY A 272 5.77 0.71 13.75
N GLY A 273 6.34 1.76 13.17
CA GLY A 273 7.78 1.96 13.04
C GLY A 273 8.44 2.30 14.38
N GLY A 274 8.91 1.28 15.11
CA GLY A 274 9.80 1.45 16.25
C GLY A 274 11.19 1.86 15.79
N GLY A 275 11.52 3.14 15.95
CA GLY A 275 12.86 3.67 15.66
C GLY A 275 13.90 3.14 16.65
N THR A 276 14.83 2.33 16.16
CA THR A 276 16.12 2.09 16.81
C THR A 276 17.23 2.39 15.82
N GLY A 277 17.93 3.51 16.05
CA GLY A 277 19.15 3.86 15.34
C GLY A 277 20.32 3.00 15.79
N GLY A 278 21.22 2.71 14.86
CA GLY A 278 22.53 2.16 15.15
C GLY A 278 23.22 1.59 13.92
N GLY A 279 24.42 2.10 13.63
CA GLY A 279 25.46 1.33 12.97
C GLY A 279 25.76 1.68 11.52
N THR A 280 26.79 2.52 11.36
CA THR A 280 27.61 2.62 10.15
C THR A 280 28.12 1.25 9.69
N GLY A 281 27.78 0.88 8.46
CA GLY A 281 28.37 -0.24 7.74
C GLY A 281 28.09 -0.09 6.25
N GLY A 282 29.08 0.41 5.50
CA GLY A 282 29.03 0.39 4.04
C GLY A 282 29.01 -1.06 3.58
N SER A 283 27.88 -1.52 3.08
CA SER A 283 27.75 -2.82 2.45
C SER A 283 27.38 -2.60 1.00
N ASN A 284 28.28 -2.98 0.09
CA ASN A 284 27.89 -3.21 -1.29
C ASN A 284 26.81 -4.29 -1.27
N ASN A 285 25.56 -3.91 -1.53
CA ASN A 285 24.44 -4.84 -1.52
C ASN A 285 24.68 -5.93 -2.60
N PRO A 286 24.89 -7.21 -2.25
CA PRO A 286 25.25 -8.26 -3.21
C PRO A 286 24.13 -8.61 -4.20
N ASP A 287 22.92 -8.12 -3.95
CA ASP A 287 21.68 -8.52 -4.63
C ASP A 287 21.34 -7.67 -5.88
N ILE A 288 22.01 -6.53 -6.06
CA ILE A 288 21.90 -5.70 -7.26
C ILE A 288 23.27 -5.41 -7.86
N LYS A 289 23.46 -5.88 -9.09
CA LYS A 289 24.67 -5.64 -9.87
C LYS A 289 24.47 -4.43 -10.75
N ASN A 290 25.02 -3.29 -10.33
CA ASN A 290 25.15 -2.13 -11.21
C ASN A 290 26.30 -2.35 -12.20
N GLN A 291 25.96 -2.83 -13.39
CA GLN A 291 26.87 -3.09 -14.52
C GLN A 291 26.89 -1.96 -15.54
N ALA A 292 26.38 -0.78 -15.18
CA ALA A 292 26.41 0.36 -16.06
C ALA A 292 27.86 0.75 -16.41
N GLN A 293 28.16 0.92 -17.71
CA GLN A 293 29.50 1.34 -18.19
C GLN A 293 29.62 2.86 -18.20
N ASN A 294 28.53 3.57 -18.47
CA ASN A 294 28.47 5.01 -18.39
C ASN A 294 28.70 5.47 -16.94
N PRO A 295 29.74 6.26 -16.65
CA PRO A 295 30.09 6.63 -15.29
C PRO A 295 29.01 7.46 -14.58
N CYS A 296 28.22 8.23 -15.31
CA CYS A 296 27.17 9.08 -14.76
C CYS A 296 25.91 8.28 -14.42
N LEU A 297 25.53 7.35 -15.31
CA LEU A 297 24.47 6.38 -15.01
C LEU A 297 24.88 5.54 -13.80
N LYS A 298 26.11 5.02 -13.80
CA LYS A 298 26.65 4.22 -12.71
C LYS A 298 26.56 4.96 -11.38
N ALA A 299 27.06 6.20 -11.30
CA ALA A 299 27.01 7.01 -10.09
C ALA A 299 25.57 7.29 -9.61
N THR A 300 24.65 7.53 -10.53
CA THR A 300 23.23 7.77 -10.21
C THR A 300 22.56 6.52 -9.65
N VAL A 301 22.80 5.36 -10.27
CA VAL A 301 22.31 4.06 -9.78
C VAL A 301 22.94 3.76 -8.42
N ASP A 302 24.25 3.93 -8.25
CA ASP A 302 24.91 3.72 -6.96
C ASP A 302 24.35 4.64 -5.87
N GLN A 303 23.97 5.89 -6.18
CA GLN A 303 23.31 6.82 -5.24
C GLN A 303 21.88 6.41 -4.89
N LEU A 304 21.16 5.81 -5.82
CA LEU A 304 19.82 5.25 -5.60
C LEU A 304 19.88 4.03 -4.68
N LEU A 305 20.86 3.14 -4.90
CA LEU A 305 21.01 1.89 -4.15
C LEU A 305 21.61 2.09 -2.75
N ASN A 306 22.54 3.03 -2.58
CA ASN A 306 23.19 3.31 -1.28
C ASN A 306 22.40 4.29 -0.40
N SER A 307 21.12 4.46 -0.70
CA SER A 307 20.26 5.49 -0.14
C SER A 307 19.69 5.07 1.22
N GLN A 308 20.35 5.42 2.32
CA GLN A 308 19.83 5.20 3.69
C GLN A 308 18.57 6.03 4.04
N ASN A 309 18.11 6.90 3.14
CA ASN A 309 17.01 7.85 3.35
C ASN A 309 15.80 7.59 2.44
N ILE A 310 15.61 6.35 1.97
CA ILE A 310 14.33 6.02 1.37
C ILE A 310 13.40 5.74 2.57
N GLU A 311 12.39 6.57 2.78
CA GLU A 311 11.33 6.34 3.78
C GLU A 311 10.01 6.03 3.05
N GLY A 312 9.19 5.14 3.60
CA GLY A 312 7.88 4.76 3.07
C GLY A 312 7.88 3.51 2.17
N THR A 313 6.71 3.18 1.60
CA THR A 313 6.47 1.90 0.90
C THR A 313 7.43 1.61 -0.26
N MET A 314 7.99 2.62 -0.94
CA MET A 314 9.02 2.37 -1.96
C MET A 314 10.36 1.96 -1.34
N ALA A 315 10.73 2.54 -0.20
CA ALA A 315 11.88 2.09 0.57
C ALA A 315 11.72 0.64 0.97
N GLU A 316 10.52 0.27 1.40
CA GLU A 316 10.21 -1.09 1.82
C GLU A 316 10.18 -2.04 0.64
N ILE A 317 9.65 -1.65 -0.52
CA ILE A 317 9.76 -2.47 -1.74
C ILE A 317 11.24 -2.63 -2.07
N LEU A 318 12.01 -1.55 -2.13
CA LEU A 318 13.42 -1.63 -2.47
C LEU A 318 14.22 -2.42 -1.42
N ASN A 319 13.97 -2.23 -0.12
CA ASN A 319 14.69 -2.93 0.94
C ASN A 319 14.21 -4.39 1.07
N ASN A 320 12.91 -4.65 1.17
CA ASN A 320 12.39 -6.02 1.36
C ASN A 320 12.51 -6.89 0.11
N PHE A 321 12.53 -6.28 -1.08
CA PHE A 321 12.73 -7.01 -2.32
C PHE A 321 14.22 -7.21 -2.61
N LEU A 322 15.07 -6.20 -2.35
CA LEU A 322 16.48 -6.20 -2.74
C LEU A 322 17.46 -6.53 -1.60
N ASP A 323 16.98 -6.77 -0.38
CA ASP A 323 17.77 -7.30 0.76
C ASP A 323 17.51 -8.81 0.97
N LYS A 324 16.85 -9.44 -0.01
CA LYS A 324 16.75 -10.90 -0.07
C LYS A 324 17.92 -11.40 -0.89
N ASN A 325 18.81 -12.19 -0.26
CA ASN A 325 19.88 -13.00 -0.88
C ASN A 325 19.40 -14.00 -1.99
N GLU A 326 18.17 -13.85 -2.44
CA GLU A 326 17.47 -14.65 -3.44
C GLU A 326 16.97 -13.78 -4.60
N VAL A 327 17.20 -12.47 -4.60
CA VAL A 327 16.86 -11.56 -5.71
C VAL A 327 18.16 -11.06 -6.34
N ASN A 328 18.29 -11.23 -7.65
CA ASN A 328 19.47 -10.84 -8.41
C ASN A 328 19.06 -9.90 -9.55
N LEU A 329 19.14 -8.59 -9.32
CA LEU A 329 18.88 -7.60 -10.37
C LEU A 329 20.19 -7.14 -11.00
N THR A 330 20.22 -7.08 -12.32
CA THR A 330 21.34 -6.46 -13.06
C THR A 330 20.86 -5.19 -13.71
N ILE A 331 21.57 -4.08 -13.50
CA ILE A 331 21.27 -2.79 -14.13
C ILE A 331 22.37 -2.48 -15.13
N GLN A 332 22.00 -2.20 -16.37
CA GLN A 332 22.93 -1.87 -17.45
C GLN A 332 22.30 -0.84 -18.40
N GLU A 333 23.11 -0.14 -19.18
CA GLU A 333 22.64 0.56 -20.37
C GLU A 333 22.64 -0.35 -21.61
N GLY A 334 21.79 -0.03 -22.58
CA GLY A 334 21.71 -0.75 -23.84
C GLY A 334 20.70 -0.13 -24.79
N ILE A 335 20.36 -0.85 -25.86
CA ILE A 335 19.29 -0.45 -26.79
C ILE A 335 17.98 -1.06 -26.29
N THR A 336 16.99 -0.23 -26.02
CA THR A 336 15.63 -0.69 -25.68
C THR A 336 14.77 -0.79 -26.94
N GLN A 337 13.82 -1.72 -26.95
CA GLN A 337 12.86 -1.84 -28.05
C GLN A 337 11.67 -0.90 -27.84
N GLY A 338 11.22 -0.25 -28.92
CA GLY A 338 9.98 0.55 -28.91
C GLY A 338 10.09 1.92 -28.23
N ASN A 339 11.27 2.56 -28.25
CA ASN A 339 11.54 3.88 -27.65
C ASN A 339 11.21 3.95 -26.15
N LYS A 340 11.38 2.84 -25.43
CA LYS A 340 11.19 2.81 -23.97
C LYS A 340 12.41 3.39 -23.27
N VAL A 341 12.21 4.17 -22.21
CA VAL A 341 13.31 4.71 -21.40
C VAL A 341 14.08 3.60 -20.70
N ALA A 342 13.37 2.56 -20.26
CA ALA A 342 13.94 1.36 -19.67
C ALA A 342 13.11 0.12 -20.03
N HIS A 343 13.66 -1.06 -19.78
CA HIS A 343 12.96 -2.33 -19.95
C HIS A 343 13.55 -3.42 -19.05
N LEU A 344 12.67 -4.15 -18.36
CA LEU A 344 12.98 -5.40 -17.68
C LEU A 344 12.99 -6.60 -18.64
N SER A 345 14.12 -7.30 -18.73
CA SER A 345 14.31 -8.54 -19.51
C SER A 345 14.89 -9.67 -18.66
N ASP A 346 14.98 -10.87 -19.26
CA ASP A 346 15.65 -12.05 -18.67
C ASP A 346 15.15 -12.43 -17.27
N ASN A 347 13.89 -12.10 -16.99
CA ASN A 347 13.24 -12.38 -15.72
C ASN A 347 13.02 -13.89 -15.55
N LYS A 348 13.54 -14.44 -14.45
CA LYS A 348 13.47 -15.88 -14.15
C LYS A 348 13.24 -16.09 -12.67
N LEU A 349 12.15 -16.77 -12.33
CA LEU A 349 11.87 -17.25 -10.97
C LEU A 349 12.17 -18.75 -10.87
N THR A 350 13.18 -19.11 -10.09
CA THR A 350 13.57 -20.50 -9.79
C THR A 350 13.10 -20.88 -8.40
N LYS A 351 12.26 -21.93 -8.32
CA LYS A 351 11.77 -22.50 -7.06
C LYS A 351 12.57 -23.77 -6.75
N TYR A 352 13.19 -23.82 -5.58
CA TYR A 352 13.85 -25.03 -5.07
C TYR A 352 12.86 -25.76 -4.18
N MET A 353 12.78 -27.08 -4.35
CA MET A 353 11.84 -27.93 -3.61
C MET A 353 12.58 -28.95 -2.75
N ASP A 354 12.02 -29.30 -1.60
CA ASP A 354 12.45 -30.48 -0.83
C ASP A 354 11.95 -31.79 -1.49
N PRO A 355 12.36 -32.98 -1.02
CA PRO A 355 11.85 -34.26 -1.52
C PRO A 355 10.32 -34.45 -1.38
N ASN A 356 9.66 -33.65 -0.55
CA ASN A 356 8.21 -33.67 -0.35
C ASN A 356 7.48 -32.65 -1.25
N HIS A 357 8.18 -32.01 -2.19
CA HIS A 357 7.69 -30.97 -3.10
C HIS A 357 7.29 -29.64 -2.42
N ASN A 358 7.76 -29.37 -1.20
CA ASN A 358 7.58 -28.06 -0.57
C ASN A 358 8.62 -27.07 -1.09
N ILE A 359 8.22 -25.83 -1.35
CA ILE A 359 9.16 -24.77 -1.77
C ILE A 359 10.03 -24.40 -0.56
N THR A 360 11.34 -24.63 -0.68
CA THR A 360 12.33 -24.30 0.36
C THR A 360 13.04 -22.98 0.09
N LYS A 361 13.12 -22.56 -1.17
CA LYS A 361 13.82 -21.33 -1.58
C LYS A 361 13.28 -20.79 -2.91
N ARG A 362 13.25 -19.45 -3.07
CA ARG A 362 12.83 -18.79 -4.33
C ARG A 362 13.89 -17.82 -4.81
N VAL A 363 14.63 -18.18 -5.85
CA VAL A 363 15.61 -17.28 -6.47
C VAL A 363 15.02 -16.60 -7.70
N TYR A 364 14.97 -15.27 -7.69
CA TYR A 364 14.59 -14.45 -8.83
C TYR A 364 15.81 -13.73 -9.41
N SER A 365 15.86 -13.66 -10.74
CA SER A 365 16.86 -12.88 -11.45
C SER A 365 16.21 -12.12 -12.59
N ALA A 366 16.62 -10.88 -12.82
CA ALA A 366 16.19 -10.10 -13.99
C ALA A 366 17.22 -9.02 -14.36
N THR A 367 17.13 -8.51 -15.58
CA THR A 367 17.99 -7.44 -16.11
C THR A 367 17.15 -6.21 -16.40
N ILE A 368 17.51 -5.07 -15.84
CA ILE A 368 16.95 -3.76 -16.16
C ILE A 368 17.91 -3.06 -17.12
N THR A 369 17.44 -2.80 -18.34
CA THR A 369 18.21 -2.07 -19.35
C THR A 369 17.69 -0.65 -19.48
N ILE A 370 18.53 0.36 -19.26
CA ILE A 370 18.24 1.78 -19.51
C ILE A 370 18.68 2.13 -20.94
N ASP A 371 17.87 2.88 -21.69
CA ASP A 371 18.20 3.27 -23.06
C ASP A 371 19.43 4.20 -23.09
N GLN A 372 20.51 3.70 -23.69
CA GLN A 372 21.77 4.42 -23.81
C GLN A 372 21.62 5.73 -24.61
N SER A 373 20.64 5.81 -25.53
CA SER A 373 20.42 6.98 -26.38
C SER A 373 19.91 8.20 -25.60
N LEU A 374 19.30 7.98 -24.43
CA LEU A 374 18.76 9.03 -23.57
C LEU A 374 19.78 9.56 -22.57
N LEU A 375 20.86 8.81 -22.27
CA LEU A 375 21.86 9.17 -21.27
C LEU A 375 22.46 10.58 -21.42
N PRO A 376 22.66 11.13 -22.64
CA PRO A 376 23.17 12.50 -22.79
C PRO A 376 22.21 13.59 -22.29
N THR A 377 20.90 13.30 -22.25
CA THR A 377 19.86 14.32 -22.03
C THR A 377 18.96 14.04 -20.83
N ILE A 378 18.87 12.80 -20.37
CA ILE A 378 18.02 12.40 -19.24
C ILE A 378 18.54 12.99 -17.92
N SER A 379 17.62 13.33 -17.02
CA SER A 379 17.97 13.76 -15.67
C SER A 379 18.22 12.59 -14.72
N LYS A 380 18.84 12.86 -13.57
CA LYS A 380 18.94 11.89 -12.45
C LYS A 380 17.56 11.43 -11.99
N GLU A 381 16.61 12.35 -11.90
CA GLU A 381 15.21 12.09 -11.57
C GLU A 381 14.53 11.21 -12.62
N GLY A 382 14.84 11.42 -13.90
CA GLY A 382 14.32 10.60 -15.00
C GLY A 382 14.84 9.17 -14.96
N VAL A 383 16.15 9.00 -14.73
CA VAL A 383 16.75 7.67 -14.51
C VAL A 383 16.15 6.98 -13.28
N ALA A 384 15.98 7.70 -12.17
CA ALA A 384 15.34 7.17 -10.98
C ALA A 384 13.92 6.68 -11.25
N THR A 385 13.13 7.49 -11.96
CA THR A 385 11.76 7.15 -12.35
C THR A 385 11.71 5.86 -13.17
N ALA A 386 12.55 5.76 -14.20
CA ALA A 386 12.61 4.58 -15.05
C ALA A 386 13.06 3.34 -14.26
N LEU A 387 14.09 3.47 -13.42
CA LEU A 387 14.58 2.35 -12.62
C LEU A 387 13.52 1.82 -11.64
N ILE A 388 12.82 2.71 -10.94
CA ILE A 388 11.76 2.32 -10.00
C ILE A 388 10.62 1.61 -10.72
N HIS A 389 10.23 2.10 -11.91
CA HIS A 389 9.20 1.48 -12.74
C HIS A 389 9.57 0.02 -13.07
N GLU A 390 10.80 -0.23 -13.53
CA GLU A 390 11.24 -1.59 -13.84
C GLU A 390 11.45 -2.46 -12.59
N VAL A 391 11.84 -1.87 -11.45
CA VAL A 391 11.91 -2.61 -10.18
C VAL A 391 10.51 -3.05 -9.71
N LEU A 392 9.48 -2.24 -9.94
CA LEU A 392 8.10 -2.64 -9.67
C LEU A 392 7.67 -3.83 -10.52
N HIS A 393 8.04 -3.86 -11.80
CA HIS A 393 7.83 -5.06 -12.63
C HIS A 393 8.50 -6.29 -12.03
N ALA A 394 9.77 -6.16 -11.65
CA ALA A 394 10.52 -7.25 -11.04
C ALA A 394 9.91 -7.74 -9.71
N TYR A 395 9.43 -6.81 -8.90
CA TYR A 395 8.72 -7.11 -7.65
C TYR A 395 7.42 -7.89 -7.89
N LEU A 396 6.63 -7.51 -8.89
CA LEU A 396 5.38 -8.20 -9.23
C LEU A 396 5.67 -9.63 -9.72
N ASP A 397 6.67 -9.80 -10.58
CA ASP A 397 7.09 -11.12 -11.07
C ASP A 397 7.55 -12.05 -9.92
N TYR A 398 8.37 -11.54 -9.00
CA TYR A 398 8.87 -12.31 -7.86
C TYR A 398 7.74 -12.85 -6.97
N ASN A 399 6.74 -12.01 -6.72
CA ASN A 399 5.56 -12.39 -5.95
C ASN A 399 4.60 -13.30 -6.73
N SER A 400 5.00 -13.77 -7.92
CA SER A 400 4.17 -14.60 -8.79
C SER A 400 2.85 -13.90 -9.14
N ILE A 401 2.86 -12.57 -9.12
CA ILE A 401 1.80 -11.72 -9.68
C ILE A 401 2.10 -11.63 -11.19
N SER A 402 2.08 -12.80 -11.82
CA SER A 402 2.26 -12.93 -13.26
C SER A 402 0.94 -12.56 -13.90
N PHE A 403 0.84 -11.35 -14.42
CA PHE A 403 -0.22 -11.01 -15.33
C PHE A 403 0.27 -11.35 -16.74
N ASP A 404 -0.48 -12.17 -17.49
CA ASP A 404 -0.10 -12.66 -18.82
C ASP A 404 0.10 -11.57 -19.89
N GLN A 405 0.03 -10.28 -19.52
CA GLN A 405 0.23 -9.12 -20.38
C GLN A 405 0.92 -8.00 -19.60
N ALA A 406 1.97 -7.40 -20.16
CA ALA A 406 2.62 -6.18 -19.62
C ALA A 406 1.61 -5.06 -19.32
N ALA A 407 0.53 -4.97 -20.10
CA ALA A 407 -0.57 -4.03 -19.89
C ALA A 407 -1.27 -4.21 -18.52
N ALA A 408 -1.38 -5.42 -17.99
CA ALA A 408 -2.00 -5.67 -16.70
C ALA A 408 -1.07 -5.29 -15.53
N GLN A 409 0.25 -5.53 -15.67
CA GLN A 409 1.24 -5.00 -14.72
C GLN A 409 1.23 -3.46 -14.72
N HIS A 410 1.23 -2.81 -15.88
CA HIS A 410 1.13 -1.35 -15.95
C HIS A 410 -0.16 -0.81 -15.31
N ASN A 411 -1.31 -1.45 -15.54
CA ASN A 411 -2.56 -1.06 -14.88
C ASN A 411 -2.49 -1.24 -13.36
N TYR A 412 -1.81 -2.28 -12.87
CA TYR A 412 -1.58 -2.48 -11.43
C TYR A 412 -0.69 -1.40 -10.84
N ILE A 413 0.40 -1.05 -11.54
CA ILE A 413 1.32 0.02 -11.14
C ILE A 413 0.60 1.38 -11.11
N ALA A 414 -0.14 1.71 -12.17
CA ALA A 414 -0.92 2.93 -12.25
C ALA A 414 -1.97 3.07 -11.13
N ALA A 415 -2.54 1.95 -10.67
CA ALA A 415 -3.54 1.97 -9.61
C ALA A 415 -2.93 2.06 -8.20
N ASN A 416 -1.77 1.44 -7.96
CA ASN A 416 -1.27 1.20 -6.61
C ASN A 416 0.01 1.96 -6.26
N TYR A 417 0.80 2.39 -7.25
CA TYR A 417 2.17 2.87 -7.01
C TYR A 417 2.43 4.30 -7.49
N ILE A 418 1.49 4.99 -8.14
CA ILE A 418 1.68 6.39 -8.56
C ILE A 418 2.07 7.29 -7.38
N GLY A 419 1.26 7.28 -6.31
CA GLY A 419 1.52 8.10 -5.12
C GLY A 419 2.84 7.71 -4.44
N THR A 420 3.13 6.41 -4.36
CA THR A 420 4.35 5.88 -3.76
C THR A 420 5.61 6.27 -4.54
N MET A 421 5.58 6.19 -5.88
CA MET A 421 6.65 6.65 -6.76
C MET A 421 6.84 8.16 -6.66
N ALA A 422 5.74 8.93 -6.66
CA ALA A 422 5.80 10.39 -6.53
C ALA A 422 6.39 10.81 -5.18
N ALA A 423 6.00 10.16 -4.08
CA ALA A 423 6.56 10.42 -2.76
C ALA A 423 8.06 10.10 -2.70
N PHE A 424 8.49 8.99 -3.31
CA PHE A 424 9.91 8.65 -3.42
C PHE A 424 10.70 9.76 -4.12
N LEU A 425 10.23 10.22 -5.28
CA LEU A 425 10.93 11.24 -6.08
C LEU A 425 11.00 12.59 -5.35
N GLN A 426 9.93 12.97 -4.66
CA GLN A 426 9.91 14.16 -3.79
C GLN A 426 10.94 14.04 -2.66
N ASN A 427 10.89 12.96 -1.89
CA ASN A 427 11.76 12.80 -0.72
C ASN A 427 13.23 12.67 -1.08
N LYS A 428 13.55 11.96 -2.17
CA LYS A 428 14.93 11.69 -2.57
C LYS A 428 15.58 12.84 -3.32
N TYR A 429 14.84 13.49 -4.22
CA TYR A 429 15.40 14.47 -5.16
C TYR A 429 14.89 15.90 -4.96
N GLY A 430 13.84 16.09 -4.14
CA GLY A 430 13.17 17.38 -3.96
C GLY A 430 12.34 17.78 -5.18
N VAL A 431 11.87 16.80 -5.97
CA VAL A 431 11.02 17.05 -7.14
C VAL A 431 9.74 17.75 -6.66
N PRO A 432 9.24 18.80 -7.34
CA PRO A 432 7.93 19.37 -7.02
C PRO A 432 6.81 18.33 -7.08
N ALA A 433 5.82 18.43 -6.19
CA ALA A 433 4.80 17.39 -6.02
C ALA A 433 4.07 17.01 -7.32
N ASN A 434 3.68 18.00 -8.12
CA ASN A 434 2.99 17.77 -9.40
C ASN A 434 3.91 17.12 -10.45
N ASP A 435 5.18 17.52 -10.48
CA ASP A 435 6.19 16.95 -11.37
C ASP A 435 6.47 15.49 -10.99
N ALA A 436 6.49 15.18 -9.69
CA ALA A 436 6.69 13.83 -9.21
C ALA A 436 5.53 12.89 -9.58
N VAL A 437 4.30 13.40 -9.57
CA VAL A 437 3.13 12.66 -10.10
C VAL A 437 3.24 12.48 -11.61
N ALA A 438 3.64 13.51 -12.37
CA ALA A 438 3.87 13.40 -13.81
C ALA A 438 4.94 12.35 -14.15
N LEU A 439 6.04 12.35 -13.41
CA LEU A 439 7.10 11.34 -13.50
C LEU A 439 6.56 9.93 -13.20
N ALA A 440 5.79 9.77 -12.13
CA ALA A 440 5.22 8.49 -11.74
C ALA A 440 4.26 7.91 -12.80
N TRP A 441 3.58 8.75 -13.58
CA TRP A 441 2.76 8.33 -14.73
C TRP A 441 3.58 7.92 -15.96
N GLY A 442 4.89 8.17 -15.95
CA GLY A 442 5.81 7.81 -17.04
C GLY A 442 5.74 6.33 -17.40
N GLY A 443 5.62 6.05 -18.71
CA GLY A 443 5.55 4.68 -19.22
C GLY A 443 4.20 3.97 -19.02
N LEU A 444 3.19 4.64 -18.48
CA LEU A 444 1.86 4.08 -18.18
C LEU A 444 0.76 4.62 -19.10
N ALA A 445 1.14 5.16 -20.26
CA ALA A 445 0.23 5.87 -21.16
C ALA A 445 -0.82 4.95 -21.81
N GLU A 446 -0.50 3.67 -21.92
CA GLU A 446 -1.38 2.63 -22.45
C GLU A 446 -2.38 2.08 -21.43
N THR A 447 -2.22 2.42 -20.14
CA THR A 447 -3.14 2.00 -19.08
C THR A 447 -4.54 2.58 -19.28
N THR A 448 -5.54 1.88 -18.75
CA THR A 448 -6.94 2.32 -18.81
C THR A 448 -7.13 3.63 -18.05
N LEU A 449 -6.46 3.79 -16.90
CA LEU A 449 -6.51 5.02 -16.09
C LEU A 449 -5.99 6.22 -16.88
N TYR A 450 -4.84 6.08 -17.55
CA TYR A 450 -4.28 7.16 -18.35
C TYR A 450 -5.09 7.45 -19.63
N LYS A 451 -5.59 6.40 -20.30
CA LYS A 451 -6.42 6.53 -21.52
C LYS A 451 -7.73 7.26 -21.26
N ASN A 452 -8.40 6.95 -20.16
CA ASN A 452 -9.73 7.49 -19.84
C ASN A 452 -9.67 8.85 -19.14
N ALA A 453 -8.54 9.22 -18.56
CA ALA A 453 -8.35 10.54 -17.96
C ALA A 453 -8.30 11.63 -19.05
N THR A 454 -9.15 12.64 -18.90
CA THR A 454 -9.04 13.90 -19.64
C THR A 454 -8.09 14.88 -18.97
N SER A 455 -7.91 14.72 -17.66
CA SER A 455 -7.08 15.56 -16.80
C SER A 455 -6.73 14.80 -15.51
N PHE A 456 -5.70 15.25 -14.81
CA PHE A 456 -5.18 14.62 -13.61
C PHE A 456 -5.23 15.62 -12.46
N GLN A 457 -5.84 15.22 -11.34
CA GLN A 457 -5.83 15.98 -10.11
C GLN A 457 -4.45 15.89 -9.46
N MET A 458 -3.91 17.04 -9.09
CA MET A 458 -2.57 17.17 -8.53
C MET A 458 -2.60 17.39 -7.01
N PRO A 459 -1.48 17.12 -6.30
CA PRO A 459 -1.39 17.31 -4.85
C PRO A 459 -1.69 18.73 -4.37
N ASP A 460 -1.49 19.75 -5.21
CA ASP A 460 -1.82 21.15 -4.90
C ASP A 460 -3.28 21.52 -5.21
N ASN A 461 -4.15 20.51 -5.43
CA ASN A 461 -5.54 20.63 -5.87
C ASN A 461 -5.74 21.30 -7.23
N THR A 462 -4.67 21.51 -8.01
CA THR A 462 -4.81 21.88 -9.41
C THR A 462 -5.20 20.67 -10.24
N THR A 463 -5.64 20.93 -11.46
CA THR A 463 -5.87 19.89 -12.45
C THR A 463 -5.02 20.23 -13.67
N VAL A 464 -4.28 19.24 -14.17
CA VAL A 464 -3.48 19.39 -15.39
C VAL A 464 -4.01 18.50 -16.49
N SER A 465 -3.88 18.97 -17.73
CA SER A 465 -4.27 18.17 -18.88
C SER A 465 -3.32 16.99 -19.04
N LYS A 466 -3.79 15.98 -19.79
CA LYS A 466 -2.97 14.84 -20.20
C LYS A 466 -1.74 15.27 -21.02
N GLU A 467 -1.88 16.33 -21.80
CA GLU A 467 -0.78 16.89 -22.58
C GLU A 467 0.26 17.54 -21.67
N ASP A 468 -0.16 18.37 -20.70
CA ASP A 468 0.74 19.02 -19.75
C ASP A 468 1.47 18.00 -18.87
N LEU A 469 0.78 16.92 -18.46
CA LEU A 469 1.38 15.82 -17.73
C LEU A 469 2.50 15.15 -18.54
N ALA A 470 2.25 14.87 -19.83
CA ALA A 470 3.22 14.26 -20.74
C ALA A 470 4.40 15.19 -21.05
N HIS A 471 4.16 16.50 -21.21
CA HIS A 471 5.23 17.49 -21.36
C HIS A 471 6.09 17.55 -20.11
N THR A 472 5.48 17.61 -18.93
CA THR A 472 6.20 17.62 -17.65
C THR A 472 7.07 16.37 -17.50
N TYR A 473 6.55 15.17 -17.83
CA TYR A 473 7.35 13.95 -17.86
C TYR A 473 8.53 14.07 -18.86
N GLY A 474 8.28 14.57 -20.06
CA GLY A 474 9.28 14.79 -21.10
C GLY A 474 10.41 15.73 -20.69
N ASP A 475 10.12 16.76 -19.89
CA ASP A 475 11.11 17.73 -19.39
C ASP A 475 12.16 17.10 -18.46
N TYR A 476 11.90 15.90 -17.92
CA TYR A 476 12.88 15.15 -17.12
C TYR A 476 13.57 14.03 -17.89
N MET A 477 12.93 13.50 -18.94
CA MET A 477 13.53 12.47 -19.81
C MET A 477 14.55 13.05 -20.80
N GLY A 478 14.45 14.36 -21.07
CA GLY A 478 15.36 15.07 -21.94
C GLY A 478 14.96 15.04 -23.42
N GLY A 479 15.80 15.69 -24.23
CA GLY A 479 15.69 15.80 -25.69
C GLY A 479 16.61 16.90 -26.18
N VAL A 480 17.14 16.78 -27.41
CA VAL A 480 18.17 17.69 -27.97
C VAL A 480 17.75 19.17 -27.94
N ASP A 481 16.43 19.43 -27.91
CA ASP A 481 15.84 20.78 -27.95
C ASP A 481 14.90 21.10 -26.76
N LYS A 482 14.90 20.27 -25.70
CA LYS A 482 13.98 20.46 -24.55
C LYS A 482 14.73 20.92 -23.30
N PRO A 483 14.21 21.91 -22.55
CA PRO A 483 14.77 22.26 -21.25
C PRO A 483 14.69 21.04 -20.33
N ASN A 484 15.83 20.59 -19.78
CA ASN A 484 15.83 19.56 -18.76
C ASN A 484 15.54 20.21 -17.40
N LYS A 485 14.36 19.94 -16.84
CA LYS A 485 13.92 20.48 -15.54
C LYS A 485 14.61 19.78 -14.36
N GLY A 486 15.13 18.58 -14.57
CA GLY A 486 15.85 17.80 -13.58
C GLY A 486 17.35 18.11 -13.53
N LYS A 487 18.05 17.43 -12.62
CA LYS A 487 19.50 17.54 -12.50
C LYS A 487 20.15 16.73 -13.62
N PRO A 488 21.13 17.30 -14.36
CA PRO A 488 21.88 16.56 -15.37
C PRO A 488 22.43 15.25 -14.83
N LEU A 489 22.38 14.19 -15.65
CA LEU A 489 22.92 12.88 -15.28
C LEU A 489 24.41 12.96 -14.94
N CYS A 490 25.17 13.66 -15.78
CA CYS A 490 26.56 14.01 -15.56
C CYS A 490 26.65 15.43 -15.02
N ASN A 491 27.02 15.59 -13.75
CA ASN A 491 27.42 16.85 -13.13
C ASN A 491 28.44 16.58 -12.03
#